data_AF-A0A1H2RZ62-F1
#
_entry.id   AF-A0A1H2RZ62-F1
#
_cell.length_a   1.000
_cell.length_b   1.000
_cell.length_c   1.000
_cell.angle_alpha   90.00
_cell.angle_beta   90.00
_cell.angle_gamma   90.00
#
_symmetry.space_group_name_H-M   'P 1'
#
loop_
_entity.id
_entity.type
_entity.pdbx_description
1 polymer ?
#
loop_
_entity_poly.entity_id
_entity_poly.type
_entity_poly.pdbx_seq_one_letter_code
_entity_poly.pdbx_strand_id
1 'polypeptide(L)'
;MALNRPDWLPRALAALLVLTLLAPVFGWAAGQVGYAEPLENAAETTGATEHATAIGTALFPDYGVPGLGGATGTFVSAVVGTALTLLLGAGIGHLLGADTDQRQ
;
A
#
# COMPACT_ATOMS: atom_id res chain seq x y z
N MET A 1 33.52 0.51 9.58
CA MET A 1 33.22 1.58 8.61
C MET A 1 31.82 2.10 8.92
N ALA A 2 31.70 3.32 9.46
CA ALA A 2 30.40 3.88 9.77
C ALA A 2 29.68 4.20 8.45
N LEU A 3 28.51 3.60 8.22
CA LEU A 3 27.63 3.97 7.11
C LEU A 3 27.28 5.45 7.28
N ASN A 4 27.90 6.31 6.48
CA ASN A 4 27.55 7.73 6.42
C ASN A 4 26.19 7.82 5.73
N ARG A 5 25.10 7.74 6.52
CA ARG A 5 23.75 7.80 5.98
C ARG A 5 23.50 9.22 5.47
N PRO A 6 22.88 9.39 4.31
CA PRO A 6 22.61 10.71 3.79
C PRO A 6 21.60 11.44 4.68
N ASP A 7 21.80 12.74 4.88
CA ASP A 7 21.05 13.58 5.82
C ASP A 7 19.54 13.68 5.51
N TRP A 8 19.12 13.32 4.29
CA TRP A 8 17.72 13.32 3.87
C TRP A 8 16.97 12.07 4.32
N LEU A 9 17.65 10.94 4.54
CA LEU A 9 17.02 9.65 4.84
C LEU A 9 16.16 9.68 6.11
N PRO A 10 16.61 10.21 7.27
CA PRO A 10 15.77 10.25 8.47
C PRO A 10 14.52 11.12 8.26
N ARG A 11 14.64 12.22 7.50
CA ARG A 11 13.50 13.09 7.18
C ARG A 11 12.49 12.39 6.27
N ALA A 12 12.97 11.65 5.27
CA ALA A 12 12.12 10.86 4.37
C ALA A 12 11.40 9.73 5.13
N LEU A 13 12.09 9.01 6.01
CA LEU A 13 11.48 7.96 6.83
C LEU A 13 10.43 8.53 7.80
N ALA A 14 10.70 9.70 8.40
CA ALA A 14 9.73 10.39 9.23
C ALA A 14 8.49 10.80 8.42
N ALA A 15 8.66 11.32 7.21
CA ALA A 15 7.55 11.66 6.33
C ALA A 15 6.71 10.43 5.96
N LEU A 16 7.35 9.32 5.59
CA LEU A 16 6.66 8.06 5.30
C LEU A 16 5.88 7.56 6.52
N LEU A 17 6.49 7.60 7.71
CA LEU A 17 5.81 7.21 8.94
C LEU A 17 4.57 8.06 9.20
N VAL A 18 4.68 9.39 9.05
CA VAL A 18 3.54 10.30 9.22
C VAL A 18 2.43 10.01 8.22
N LEU A 19 2.76 9.79 6.94
CA LEU A 19 1.78 9.46 5.91
C LEU A 19 1.08 8.13 6.21
N THR A 20 1.81 7.11 6.63
CA THR A 20 1.25 5.80 6.99
C THR A 20 0.30 5.90 8.19
N LEU A 21 0.62 6.73 9.19
CA LEU A 21 -0.25 6.98 10.34
C LEU A 21 -1.49 7.81 9.96
N LEU A 22 -1.40 8.68 8.97
CA LEU A 22 -2.52 9.48 8.47
C LEU A 22 -3.44 8.71 7.50
N ALA A 23 -2.95 7.67 6.84
CA ALA A 23 -3.71 6.85 5.89
C ALA A 23 -5.13 6.43 6.37
N PRO A 24 -5.34 5.89 7.59
CA PRO A 24 -6.68 5.53 8.06
C PRO A 24 -7.65 6.71 8.14
N VAL A 25 -7.16 7.94 8.35
CA VAL A 25 -8.00 9.14 8.37
C VAL A 25 -8.62 9.39 7.00
N PHE A 26 -7.85 9.18 5.93
CA PHE A 26 -8.36 9.30 4.56
C PHE A 26 -9.37 8.19 4.24
N GLY A 27 -9.10 6.95 4.67
CA GLY A 27 -10.04 5.83 4.50
C GLY A 27 -11.36 6.08 5.22
N TRP A 28 -11.32 6.64 6.44
CA TRP A 28 -12.52 7.06 7.15
C TRP A 28 -13.24 8.23 6.46
N ALA A 29 -12.50 9.27 6.07
CA ALA A 29 -13.06 10.47 5.45
C ALA A 29 -13.77 10.17 4.12
N ALA A 30 -13.26 9.21 3.34
CA ALA A 30 -13.90 8.74 2.11
C ALA A 30 -15.32 8.19 2.38
N GLY A 31 -15.50 7.44 3.48
CA GLY A 31 -16.82 6.97 3.90
C GLY A 31 -17.77 8.11 4.30
N GLN A 32 -17.25 9.18 4.91
CA GLN A 32 -18.07 10.31 5.34
C GLN A 32 -18.62 11.14 4.17
N VAL A 33 -17.90 11.19 3.04
CA VAL A 33 -18.34 11.92 1.85
C VAL A 33 -19.14 11.04 0.87
N GLY A 34 -19.41 9.78 1.25
CA GLY A 34 -20.08 8.83 0.37
C GLY A 34 -19.27 8.56 -0.90
N TYR A 35 -17.94 8.53 -0.80
CA TYR A 35 -17.11 8.20 -1.94
C TYR A 35 -17.47 6.81 -2.45
N ALA A 36 -17.94 6.74 -3.70
CA ALA A 36 -18.20 5.52 -4.43
C ALA A 36 -17.19 5.44 -5.58
N GLU A 37 -16.59 4.28 -5.77
CA GLU A 37 -15.61 4.10 -6.84
C GLU A 37 -16.27 4.25 -8.21
N PRO A 38 -15.63 4.95 -9.18
CA PRO A 38 -16.20 5.13 -10.51
C PRO A 38 -16.55 3.81 -11.21
N LEU A 39 -15.76 2.76 -10.95
CA LEU A 39 -15.99 1.42 -11.49
C LEU A 39 -17.21 0.75 -10.87
N GLU A 40 -17.45 0.94 -9.56
CA GLU A 40 -18.63 0.42 -8.88
C GLU A 40 -19.91 1.04 -9.46
N ASN A 41 -19.93 2.37 -9.60
CA ASN A 41 -21.05 3.09 -10.21
C ASN A 41 -21.28 2.66 -11.67
N ALA A 42 -20.20 2.45 -12.44
CA ALA A 42 -20.29 1.96 -13.81
C ALA A 42 -20.86 0.53 -13.86
N ALA A 43 -20.44 -0.34 -12.94
CA ALA A 43 -20.94 -1.70 -12.85
C ALA A 43 -22.43 -1.71 -12.48
N GLU A 44 -22.86 -0.88 -11.54
CA GLU A 44 -24.26 -0.77 -11.13
C GLU A 44 -25.13 -0.22 -12.27
N THR A 45 -24.70 0.85 -12.95
CA THR A 45 -25.43 1.43 -14.09
C THR A 45 -25.53 0.50 -15.31
N THR A 46 -24.61 -0.44 -15.45
CA THR A 46 -24.60 -1.41 -16.55
C THR A 46 -25.22 -2.76 -16.18
N GLY A 47 -25.65 -2.93 -14.92
CA GLY A 47 -26.13 -4.21 -14.38
C GLY A 47 -25.03 -5.28 -14.24
N ALA A 48 -23.76 -4.90 -14.39
CA ALA A 48 -22.64 -5.83 -14.31
C ALA A 48 -22.43 -6.38 -12.89
N THR A 49 -22.86 -5.65 -11.86
CA THR A 49 -22.86 -6.12 -10.46
C THR A 49 -23.68 -7.41 -10.29
N GLU A 50 -24.82 -7.53 -10.98
CA GLU A 50 -25.70 -8.70 -10.92
C GLU A 50 -25.13 -9.94 -11.64
N HIS A 51 -24.17 -9.73 -12.54
CA HIS A 51 -23.51 -10.78 -13.32
C HIS A 51 -22.18 -11.23 -12.72
N ALA A 52 -21.68 -10.53 -11.70
CA ALA A 52 -20.46 -10.89 -11.00
C ALA A 52 -20.67 -12.16 -10.17
N THR A 53 -20.10 -13.28 -10.61
CA THR A 53 -20.03 -14.52 -9.84
C THR A 53 -18.60 -14.76 -9.40
N ALA A 54 -18.38 -14.79 -8.08
CA ALA A 54 -17.07 -15.13 -7.53
C ALA A 54 -16.76 -16.59 -7.83
N ILE A 55 -15.79 -16.84 -8.72
CA ILE A 55 -15.41 -18.18 -9.18
C ILE A 55 -14.44 -18.88 -8.19
N GLY A 56 -14.15 -18.26 -7.05
CA GLY A 56 -13.27 -18.80 -6.01
C GLY A 56 -13.07 -17.85 -4.82
N THR A 57 -12.29 -18.29 -3.84
CA THR A 57 -11.88 -17.47 -2.68
C THR A 57 -10.65 -16.63 -3.04
N ALA A 58 -10.83 -15.32 -3.15
CA ALA A 58 -9.71 -14.39 -3.26
C ALA A 58 -9.03 -14.22 -1.88
N LEU A 59 -7.69 -14.14 -1.86
CA LEU A 59 -6.94 -13.81 -0.65
C LEU A 59 -7.24 -12.37 -0.17
N PHE A 60 -7.47 -11.47 -1.12
CA PHE A 60 -7.81 -10.06 -0.91
C PHE A 60 -9.02 -9.70 -1.79
N PRO A 61 -10.24 -10.12 -1.41
CA PRO A 61 -11.45 -9.75 -2.14
C PRO A 61 -11.58 -8.22 -2.16
N ASP A 62 -11.89 -7.67 -3.34
CA ASP A 62 -11.99 -6.23 -3.59
C ASP A 62 -10.74 -5.44 -3.16
N TYR A 63 -9.57 -6.10 -3.20
CA TYR A 63 -8.29 -5.58 -2.72
C TYR A 63 -8.27 -5.21 -1.22
N GLY A 64 -9.27 -5.65 -0.47
CA GLY A 64 -9.41 -5.47 0.96
C GLY A 64 -8.77 -6.58 1.79
N VAL A 65 -8.54 -6.29 3.07
CA VAL A 65 -8.08 -7.28 4.05
C VAL A 65 -9.31 -7.89 4.74
N PRO A 66 -9.55 -9.21 4.61
CA PRO A 66 -10.71 -9.86 5.23
C PRO A 66 -10.76 -9.63 6.75
N GLY A 67 -11.95 -9.32 7.26
CA GLY A 67 -12.17 -9.07 8.69
C GLY A 67 -11.76 -7.68 9.18
N LEU A 68 -11.23 -6.81 8.31
CA LEU A 68 -10.94 -5.42 8.62
C LEU A 68 -11.91 -4.48 7.91
N GLY A 69 -12.49 -3.52 8.64
CA GLY A 69 -13.28 -2.43 8.05
C GLY A 69 -12.40 -1.39 7.38
N GLY A 70 -13.02 -0.46 6.63
CA GLY A 70 -12.34 0.52 5.77
C GLY A 70 -11.08 1.16 6.39
N ALA A 71 -11.22 1.93 7.48
CA ALA A 71 -10.10 2.64 8.09
C ALA A 71 -8.96 1.70 8.57
N THR A 72 -9.30 0.60 9.24
CA THR A 72 -8.31 -0.37 9.74
C THR A 72 -7.62 -1.10 8.59
N GLY A 73 -8.37 -1.48 7.56
CA GLY A 73 -7.85 -2.06 6.33
C GLY A 73 -6.89 -1.09 5.62
N THR A 74 -7.26 0.18 5.49
CA THR A 74 -6.40 1.22 4.91
C THR A 74 -5.08 1.36 5.68
N PHE A 75 -5.11 1.34 7.01
CA PHE A 75 -3.89 1.41 7.81
C PHE A 75 -2.98 0.20 7.58
N VAL A 76 -3.54 -1.02 7.61
CA VAL A 76 -2.77 -2.25 7.37
C VAL A 76 -2.16 -2.23 5.97
N SER A 77 -2.94 -1.86 4.94
CA SER A 77 -2.43 -1.72 3.57
C SER A 77 -1.31 -0.69 3.47
N ALA A 78 -1.41 0.45 4.16
CA ALA A 78 -0.36 1.47 4.17
C ALA A 78 0.94 0.97 4.82
N VAL A 79 0.85 0.26 5.94
CA VAL A 79 2.01 -0.33 6.62
C VAL A 79 2.67 -1.39 5.73
N VAL A 80 1.88 -2.33 5.23
CA VAL A 80 2.38 -3.45 4.39
C VAL A 80 2.99 -2.93 3.10
N GLY A 81 2.29 -2.03 2.39
CA GLY A 81 2.78 -1.43 1.15
C GLY A 81 4.09 -0.67 1.36
N THR A 82 4.15 0.21 2.37
CA THR A 82 5.37 0.97 2.68
C THR A 82 6.54 0.05 3.02
N ALA A 83 6.32 -0.98 3.85
CA ALA A 83 7.35 -1.93 4.23
C ALA A 83 7.85 -2.71 3.01
N LEU A 84 6.95 -3.24 2.18
CA LEU A 84 7.32 -3.98 0.97
C LEU A 84 8.11 -3.12 -0.01
N THR A 85 7.70 -1.87 -0.25
CA THR A 85 8.42 -0.96 -1.13
C THR A 85 9.83 -0.68 -0.63
N LEU A 86 9.99 -0.38 0.66
CA LEU A 86 11.31 -0.13 1.25
C LEU A 86 12.20 -1.38 1.21
N LEU A 87 11.65 -2.55 1.52
CA LEU A 87 12.37 -3.82 1.49
C LEU A 87 12.84 -4.18 0.08
N LEU A 88 11.96 -4.04 -0.92
CA LEU A 88 12.32 -4.32 -2.31
C LEU A 88 13.35 -3.33 -2.84
N GLY A 89 13.15 -2.03 -2.59
CA GLY A 89 14.09 -0.99 -3.02
C GLY A 89 15.48 -1.18 -2.39
N ALA A 90 15.53 -1.40 -1.07
CA ALA A 90 16.77 -1.66 -0.36
C ALA A 90 17.42 -3.00 -0.78
N GLY A 91 16.61 -4.04 -0.97
CA GLY A 91 17.07 -5.36 -1.40
C GLY A 91 17.68 -5.34 -2.80
N ILE A 92 17.00 -4.73 -3.77
CA ILE A 92 17.53 -4.55 -5.13
C ILE A 92 18.81 -3.71 -5.09
N GLY A 93 18.80 -2.59 -4.36
CA GLY A 93 20.00 -1.75 -4.22
C GLY A 93 21.18 -2.51 -3.61
N HIS A 94 20.92 -3.37 -2.62
CA HIS A 94 21.95 -4.21 -2.00
C HIS A 94 22.50 -5.26 -2.98
N LEU A 95 21.63 -5.97 -3.71
CA LEU A 95 22.05 -6.98 -4.68
C LEU A 95 22.87 -6.37 -5.83
N LEU A 96 22.46 -5.22 -6.35
CA LEU A 96 23.21 -4.53 -7.41
C LEU A 96 24.53 -3.92 -6.92
N GLY A 97 24.59 -3.46 -5.66
CA GLY A 97 25.80 -2.92 -5.06
C GLY A 97 26.83 -4.00 -4.67
N ALA A 98 26.38 -5.19 -4.27
CA ALA A 98 27.26 -6.30 -3.89
C ALA A 98 28.17 -6.77 -5.03
N ASP A 99 27.68 -6.72 -6.28
CA ASP A 99 28.45 -7.08 -7.49
C ASP A 99 29.56 -6.06 -7.84
N THR A 100 29.46 -4.83 -7.31
CA THR A 100 30.44 -3.78 -7.58
C THR A 100 31.65 -3.90 -6.66
N ASP A 101 31.44 -4.29 -5.39
CA ASP A 101 32.50 -4.55 -4.41
C ASP A 101 33.31 -5.82 -4.72
N GLN A 102 32.71 -6.82 -5.37
CA GLN A 102 33.40 -8.07 -5.75
C GLN A 102 34.37 -7.91 -6.95
N ARG A 103 34.26 -6.82 -7.72
CA ARG A 103 35.07 -6.57 -8.92
C ARG A 103 36.23 -5.60 -8.72
N GLN A 104 36.38 -5.05 -7.52
CA GLN A 104 37.55 -4.25 -7.10
C GLN A 104 38.52 -5.10 -6.27
#